data_AF-A0A7C4IVA7-F1
#
_entry.id   AF-A0A7C4IVA7-F1
#
_cell.length_a   1.000
_cell.length_b   1.000
_cell.length_c   1.000
_cell.angle_alpha   90.00
_cell.angle_beta   90.00
_cell.angle_gamma   90.00
#
_symmetry.space_group_name_H-M   'P 1'
#
loop_
_entity.id
_entity.type
_entity.pdbx_description
1 polymer ?
#
loop_
_entity_poly.entity_id
_entity_poly.type
_entity_poly.pdbx_seq_one_letter_code
_entity_poly.pdbx_strand_id
1 'polypeptide(L)'
;FRDRKSFQLIYEAAMLRWISGRHDDLVPETWSAFLARIDRALSRVRAENGRGRAVAVFTSGGPIAAVARQALGLGDERTLRLTWVIRNASLSSFLYDDQRLTLSLFNSTAHLELAGEPGLVTYR
;
A
#
# COMPACT_ATOMS: atom_id res chain seq x y z
N PHE A 1 -19.13 11.47 8.00
CA PHE A 1 -20.22 10.48 8.08
C PHE A 1 -20.42 10.11 9.53
N ARG A 2 -21.67 10.10 10.03
CA ARG A 2 -21.97 9.66 11.40
C ARG A 2 -22.06 8.13 11.54
N ASP A 3 -22.19 7.42 10.41
CA ASP A 3 -22.22 5.96 10.33
C ASP A 3 -21.02 5.41 9.54
N ARG A 4 -20.33 4.42 10.12
CA ARG A 4 -19.13 3.78 9.54
C ARG A 4 -19.48 2.98 8.30
N LYS A 5 -20.63 2.29 8.28
CA LYS A 5 -21.03 1.45 7.13
C LYS A 5 -21.31 2.30 5.89
N SER A 6 -22.05 3.39 6.06
CA SER A 6 -22.37 4.33 4.99
C SER A 6 -21.12 4.98 4.41
N PHE A 7 -20.14 5.34 5.24
CA PHE A 7 -18.85 5.82 4.75
C PHE A 7 -18.13 4.77 3.91
N GLN A 8 -18.03 3.53 4.41
CA GLN A 8 -17.31 2.47 3.69
C GLN A 8 -17.94 2.20 2.32
N LEU A 9 -19.27 2.15 2.23
CA LEU A 9 -19.97 1.94 0.96
C LEU A 9 -19.63 3.04 -0.07
N ILE A 10 -19.61 4.30 0.34
CA ILE A 10 -19.28 5.42 -0.55
C ILE A 10 -17.79 5.44 -0.88
N TYR A 11 -16.93 5.16 0.11
CA TYR A 11 -15.48 5.12 -0.07
C TYR A 11 -15.07 4.01 -1.06
N GLU A 12 -15.59 2.79 -0.89
CA GLU A 12 -15.33 1.68 -1.81
C GLU A 12 -15.76 2.03 -3.23
N ALA A 13 -16.98 2.58 -3.40
CA ALA A 13 -17.48 2.99 -4.71
C ALA A 13 -16.60 4.08 -5.35
N ALA A 14 -16.15 5.08 -4.56
CA ALA A 14 -15.26 6.13 -5.03
C ALA A 14 -13.89 5.57 -5.44
N MET A 15 -13.32 4.66 -4.66
CA MET A 15 -12.05 4.02 -4.97
C MET A 15 -12.13 3.12 -6.21
N LEU A 16 -13.21 2.34 -6.36
CA LEU A 16 -13.46 1.54 -7.57
C LEU A 16 -13.59 2.42 -8.81
N ARG A 17 -14.29 3.56 -8.69
CA ARG A 17 -14.36 4.57 -9.75
C ARG A 17 -12.98 5.10 -10.10
N TRP A 18 -12.18 5.46 -9.10
CA TRP A 18 -10.83 5.99 -9.31
C TRP A 18 -9.91 5.01 -10.03
N ILE A 19 -9.84 3.75 -9.58
CA ILE A 19 -8.97 2.75 -10.23
C ILE A 19 -9.44 2.34 -11.62
N SER A 20 -10.70 2.62 -11.98
CA SER A 20 -11.24 2.26 -13.30
C SER A 20 -10.69 3.09 -14.45
N GLY A 21 -10.07 4.25 -14.18
CA GLY A 21 -9.54 5.16 -15.20
C GLY A 21 -10.58 5.89 -16.05
N ARG A 22 -11.88 5.59 -15.90
CA ARG A 22 -12.95 6.15 -16.75
C ARG A 22 -13.25 7.63 -16.52
N HIS A 23 -12.68 8.22 -15.47
CA HIS A 23 -12.96 9.59 -15.02
C HIS A 23 -11.68 10.30 -14.57
N ASP A 24 -10.58 10.02 -15.27
CA ASP A 24 -9.25 10.54 -14.97
C ASP A 24 -9.17 12.07 -15.06
N ASP A 25 -10.06 12.70 -15.82
CA ASP A 25 -10.24 14.15 -15.94
C ASP A 25 -10.82 14.82 -14.68
N LEU A 26 -11.44 14.04 -13.78
CA LEU A 26 -12.10 14.53 -12.57
C LEU A 26 -11.29 14.32 -11.29
N VAL A 27 -10.07 13.78 -11.39
CA VAL A 27 -9.21 13.50 -10.25
C VAL A 27 -7.86 14.22 -10.40
N PRO A 28 -7.27 14.70 -9.29
CA PRO A 28 -5.98 15.40 -9.34
C PRO A 28 -4.82 14.47 -9.68
N GLU A 29 -4.96 13.17 -9.40
CA GLU A 29 -3.99 12.13 -9.73
C GLU A 29 -4.75 10.89 -10.18
N THR A 30 -4.44 10.40 -11.38
CA THR A 30 -5.02 9.16 -11.92
C THR A 30 -4.41 7.95 -11.23
N TRP A 31 -5.10 6.80 -11.28
CA TRP A 31 -4.55 5.56 -10.72
C TRP A 31 -3.23 5.15 -11.37
N SER A 32 -3.13 5.31 -12.69
CA SER A 32 -1.89 5.03 -13.44
C SER A 32 -0.75 5.97 -13.06
N ALA A 33 -1.03 7.26 -12.86
CA ALA A 33 -0.03 8.23 -12.40
C ALA A 33 0.44 7.92 -10.97
N PHE A 34 -0.48 7.54 -10.09
CA PHE A 34 -0.18 7.10 -8.73
C PHE A 34 0.76 5.89 -8.76
N LEU A 35 0.42 4.82 -9.49
CA LEU A 35 1.27 3.62 -9.61
C LEU A 35 2.66 3.97 -10.17
N ALA A 36 2.72 4.75 -11.25
CA ALA A 36 3.98 5.16 -11.85
C ALA A 36 4.85 5.98 -10.88
N ARG A 37 4.24 6.79 -10.00
CA ARG A 37 4.96 7.53 -8.96
C ARG A 37 5.54 6.60 -7.89
N ILE A 38 4.81 5.55 -7.50
CA ILE A 38 5.32 4.54 -6.56
C ILE A 38 6.45 3.74 -7.19
N ASP A 39 6.33 3.32 -8.45
CA ASP A 39 7.38 2.59 -9.18
C ASP A 39 8.68 3.41 -9.28
N ARG A 40 8.56 4.71 -9.58
CA ARG A 40 9.72 5.63 -9.57
C ARG A 40 10.36 5.75 -8.20
N ALA A 41 9.55 5.86 -7.14
CA ALA A 41 10.06 5.95 -5.77
C ALA A 41 10.80 4.66 -5.36
N LEU A 42 10.26 3.48 -5.68
CA LEU A 42 10.91 2.20 -5.42
C LEU A 42 12.22 2.06 -6.22
N SER A 43 12.21 2.43 -7.50
CA SER A 43 13.39 2.40 -8.36
C SER A 43 14.51 3.30 -7.81
N ARG A 44 14.15 4.49 -7.31
CA ARG A 44 15.08 5.41 -6.65
C ARG A 44 15.69 4.79 -5.38
N VAL A 45 14.87 4.18 -4.51
CA VAL A 45 15.37 3.49 -3.31
C VAL A 45 16.40 2.42 -3.66
N ARG A 46 16.15 1.61 -4.70
CA ARG A 46 17.09 0.59 -5.16
C ARG A 46 18.40 1.20 -5.68
N ALA A 47 18.29 2.22 -6.54
CA ALA A 47 19.45 2.87 -7.14
C ALA A 47 20.37 3.55 -6.10
N GLU A 48 19.80 4.17 -5.07
CA GLU A 48 20.55 4.88 -4.04
C GLU A 48 21.24 3.93 -3.04
N ASN A 49 20.71 2.71 -2.83
CA ASN A 49 21.19 1.80 -1.76
C ASN A 49 21.93 0.56 -2.28
N GLY A 50 21.66 0.11 -3.51
CA GLY A 50 22.23 -1.12 -4.06
C GLY A 50 21.77 -2.39 -3.33
N ARG A 51 22.50 -3.49 -3.52
CA ARG A 51 22.13 -4.81 -2.99
C ARG A 51 22.52 -4.99 -1.53
N GLY A 52 21.77 -5.82 -0.80
CA GLY A 52 22.10 -6.24 0.57
C GLY A 52 21.90 -5.17 1.65
N ARG A 53 21.25 -4.05 1.32
CA ARG A 53 20.93 -2.99 2.28
C ARG A 53 19.50 -3.10 2.79
N ALA A 54 19.33 -2.95 4.10
CA ALA A 54 18.03 -2.78 4.73
C ALA A 54 17.65 -1.29 4.71
N VAL A 55 16.50 -0.96 4.09
CA VAL A 55 15.98 0.40 3.99
C VAL A 55 14.61 0.45 4.66
N ALA A 56 14.43 1.37 5.62
CA ALA A 56 13.14 1.62 6.24
C ALA A 56 12.41 2.75 5.52
N VAL A 57 11.15 2.52 5.15
CA VAL A 57 10.30 3.51 4.47
C VAL A 57 9.02 3.71 5.29
N PHE A 58 8.77 4.94 5.70
CA PHE A 58 7.55 5.32 6.40
C PHE A 58 6.52 5.83 5.39
N THR A 59 5.37 5.15 5.31
CA THR A 59 4.36 5.43 4.28
C THR A 59 2.96 4.95 4.72
N SER A 60 1.98 5.03 3.82
CA SER A 60 0.59 4.63 4.06
C SER A 60 0.18 3.37 3.30
N GLY A 61 -1.03 2.86 3.56
CA GLY A 61 -1.52 1.60 2.97
C GLY A 61 -1.62 1.60 1.44
N GLY A 62 -1.86 2.76 0.81
CA GLY A 62 -1.91 2.88 -0.66
C GLY A 62 -0.58 2.51 -1.31
N PRO A 63 0.52 3.23 -1.00
CA PRO A 63 1.87 2.88 -1.46
C PRO A 63 2.29 1.46 -1.10
N ILE A 64 2.00 0.96 0.11
CA ILE A 64 2.32 -0.43 0.50
C ILE A 64 1.61 -1.43 -0.43
N ALA A 65 0.31 -1.23 -0.69
CA ALA A 65 -0.44 -2.10 -1.59
C ALA A 65 0.06 -2.02 -3.04
N ALA A 66 0.49 -0.84 -3.51
CA ALA A 66 1.08 -0.68 -4.83
C ALA A 66 2.43 -1.41 -4.96
N VAL A 67 3.28 -1.38 -3.92
CA VAL A 67 4.52 -2.18 -3.90
C VAL A 67 4.19 -3.68 -3.85
N ALA A 68 3.18 -4.08 -3.06
CA ALA A 68 2.70 -5.46 -3.02
C ALA A 68 2.10 -5.92 -4.37
N ARG A 69 1.44 -5.03 -5.11
CA ARG A 69 0.96 -5.28 -6.47
C ARG A 69 2.07 -5.73 -7.38
N GLN A 70 3.20 -5.02 -7.37
CA GLN A 70 4.38 -5.38 -8.16
C GLN A 70 5.00 -6.71 -7.69
N ALA A 71 5.15 -6.91 -6.37
CA ALA A 71 5.75 -8.13 -5.82
C ALA A 71 4.92 -9.40 -6.08
N LEU A 72 3.60 -9.28 -6.12
CA LEU A 72 2.67 -10.40 -6.22
C LEU A 72 1.97 -10.53 -7.59
N GLY A 73 2.24 -9.62 -8.53
CA GLY A 73 1.60 -9.61 -9.84
C GLY A 73 0.08 -9.42 -9.79
N LEU A 74 -0.41 -8.53 -8.91
CA LEU A 74 -1.84 -8.32 -8.72
C LEU A 74 -2.44 -7.38 -9.76
N GLY A 75 -3.71 -7.60 -10.09
CA GLY A 75 -4.54 -6.61 -10.79
C GLY A 75 -5.09 -5.54 -9.84
N ASP A 76 -5.56 -4.44 -10.41
CA ASP A 76 -5.86 -3.19 -9.68
C ASP A 76 -6.94 -3.35 -8.59
N GLU A 77 -8.02 -4.10 -8.86
CA GLU A 77 -9.04 -4.35 -7.83
C GLU A 77 -8.51 -5.15 -6.64
N ARG A 78 -7.63 -6.14 -6.90
CA ARG A 78 -7.02 -6.93 -5.82
C ARG A 78 -6.06 -6.06 -5.00
N THR A 79 -5.33 -5.17 -5.66
CA THR A 79 -4.51 -4.15 -5.00
C THR A 79 -5.35 -3.22 -4.13
N LEU A 80 -6.50 -2.75 -4.63
CA LEU A 80 -7.37 -1.90 -3.83
C LEU A 80 -7.85 -2.61 -2.56
N ARG A 81 -8.28 -3.88 -2.66
CA ARG A 81 -8.71 -4.68 -1.49
C ARG A 81 -7.60 -4.82 -0.43
N LEU A 82 -6.33 -4.93 -0.86
CA LEU A 82 -5.21 -4.96 0.09
C LEU A 82 -5.10 -3.67 0.91
N THR A 83 -5.43 -2.50 0.34
CA THR A 83 -5.35 -1.24 1.08
C THR A 83 -6.25 -1.20 2.31
N TRP A 84 -7.39 -1.91 2.27
CA TRP A 84 -8.39 -1.89 3.34
C TRP A 84 -7.92 -2.64 4.59
N VAL A 85 -7.18 -3.73 4.41
CA VAL A 85 -6.73 -4.56 5.54
C VAL A 85 -5.47 -4.03 6.22
N ILE A 86 -4.77 -3.05 5.62
CA ILE A 86 -3.52 -2.52 6.17
C ILE A 86 -3.80 -1.73 7.45
N ARG A 87 -3.18 -2.18 8.54
CA ARG A 87 -3.26 -1.59 9.88
C ARG A 87 -2.30 -0.41 10.00
N ASN A 88 -2.65 0.55 10.85
CA ASN A 88 -1.71 1.60 11.24
C ASN A 88 -0.47 1.00 11.90
N ALA A 89 0.66 1.66 11.70
CA ALA A 89 1.96 1.23 12.23
C ALA A 89 2.35 -0.21 11.89
N SER A 90 1.73 -0.86 10.89
CA SER A 90 2.12 -2.21 10.51
C SER A 90 3.42 -2.23 9.71
N LEU A 91 4.17 -3.33 9.85
CA LEU A 91 5.39 -3.58 9.11
C LEU A 91 5.10 -4.49 7.91
N SER A 92 5.56 -4.08 6.75
CA SER A 92 5.64 -4.92 5.55
C SER A 92 7.07 -4.94 5.05
N SER A 93 7.60 -6.13 4.76
CA SER A 93 8.98 -6.34 4.31
C SER A 93 9.02 -6.92 2.92
N PHE A 94 9.89 -6.35 2.10
CA PHE A 94 10.13 -6.77 0.73
C PHE A 94 11.62 -7.03 0.55
N LEU A 95 11.96 -8.21 0.05
CA LEU A 95 13.28 -8.52 -0.46
C LEU A 95 13.39 -7.93 -1.86
N TYR A 96 14.50 -7.26 -2.14
CA TYR A 96 14.75 -6.66 -3.45
C TYR A 96 16.15 -6.95 -3.94
N ASP A 97 16.27 -7.08 -5.25
CA ASP A 97 17.52 -6.93 -5.98
C ASP A 97 17.28 -6.00 -7.19
N ASP A 98 18.23 -5.98 -8.13
CA ASP A 98 18.17 -5.10 -9.29
C ASP A 98 16.96 -5.41 -10.21
N GLN A 99 16.42 -6.64 -10.16
CA GLN A 99 15.36 -7.11 -11.05
C GLN A 99 14.08 -7.54 -10.33
N ARG A 100 14.18 -8.07 -9.10
CA ARG A 100 13.10 -8.76 -8.41
C ARG A 100 12.65 -8.02 -7.17
N LEU A 101 11.37 -8.17 -6.87
CA LEU A 101 10.74 -7.75 -5.62
C LEU A 101 9.98 -8.96 -5.08
N THR A 102 10.19 -9.31 -3.82
CA THR A 102 9.51 -10.44 -3.18
C THR A 102 8.98 -10.00 -1.83
N LEU A 103 7.68 -10.19 -1.60
CA LEU A 103 7.05 -9.91 -0.31
C LEU A 103 7.43 -11.02 0.68
N SER A 104 8.06 -10.66 1.81
CA SER A 104 8.43 -11.60 2.88
C SER A 104 7.57 -11.46 4.13
N LEU A 105 7.04 -10.27 4.40
CA LEU A 105 6.15 -10.00 5.51
C LEU A 105 5.13 -8.95 5.09
N PHE A 106 3.86 -9.14 5.44
CA PHE A 106 2.81 -8.19 5.14
C PHE A 106 2.01 -7.84 6.39
N ASN A 107 1.82 -6.54 6.61
CA ASN A 107 0.85 -6.00 7.56
C ASN A 107 1.01 -6.52 9.01
N SER A 108 2.25 -6.71 9.47
CA SER A 108 2.54 -7.24 10.79
C SER A 108 2.47 -6.17 11.89
N THR A 109 1.76 -6.48 12.97
CA THR A 109 1.66 -5.66 14.19
C THR A 109 2.37 -6.29 15.39
N ALA A 110 3.20 -7.31 15.16
CA ALA A 110 3.83 -8.10 16.22
C ALA A 110 4.61 -7.25 17.24
N HIS A 111 5.27 -6.17 16.80
CA HIS A 111 5.99 -5.28 17.70
C HIS A 111 5.08 -4.54 18.70
N LEU A 112 3.85 -4.19 18.29
CA LEU A 112 2.86 -3.56 19.19
C LEU A 112 2.21 -4.59 20.11
N GLU A 113 1.97 -5.80 19.60
CA GLU A 113 1.46 -6.93 20.39
C GLU A 113 2.44 -7.29 21.51
N LEU A 114 3.75 -7.38 21.20
CA LEU A 114 4.81 -7.64 22.17
C LEU A 114 5.01 -6.47 23.16
N ALA A 115 4.74 -5.24 22.74
CA ALA A 115 4.76 -4.08 23.62
C ALA A 115 3.58 -4.04 24.62
N GLY A 116 2.58 -4.92 24.47
CA GLY A 116 1.42 -4.97 25.35
C GLY A 116 0.39 -3.87 25.12
N GLU A 117 0.39 -3.25 23.93
CA GLU A 117 -0.42 -2.07 23.60
C GLU A 117 -1.44 -2.34 22.46
N PRO A 118 -2.34 -3.34 22.58
CA PRO A 118 -3.22 -3.74 21.49
C PRO A 118 -4.24 -2.65 21.10
N GLY A 119 -4.54 -1.71 22.01
CA GLY A 119 -5.46 -0.59 21.77
C GLY A 119 -4.95 0.44 20.76
N LEU A 120 -3.65 0.41 20.43
CA LEU A 120 -3.05 1.31 19.44
C LEU A 120 -3.25 0.84 17.99
N VAL A 121 -3.64 -0.43 17.80
CA VAL A 121 -3.86 -0.99 16.47
C VAL A 121 -5.26 -0.65 15.97
N THR A 122 -5.30 0.04 14.85
CA THR A 122 -6.49 0.49 14.12
C THR A 122 -6.34 0.15 12.64
N TYR A 123 -7.46 -0.19 12.01
CA TYR A 123 -7.54 -0.43 10.57
C TYR A 123 -8.97 -0.13 10.12
N ARG A 124 -9.18 -0.07 8.81
CA ARG A 124 -10.43 0.38 8.22
C ARG A 124 -11.33 -0.76 7.78
#